data_AF-A0AAD9CY92-F1
#
_entry.id   AF-A0AAD9CY92-F1
#
_cell.length_a   1.000
_cell.length_b   1.000
_cell.length_c   1.000
_cell.angle_alpha   90.00
_cell.angle_beta   90.00
_cell.angle_gamma   90.00
#
_symmetry.space_group_name_H-M   'P 1'
#
loop_
_entity.id
_entity.type
_entity.pdbx_description
1 polymer ?
#
loop_
_entity_poly.entity_id
_entity_poly.type
_entity_poly.pdbx_seq_one_letter_code
_entity_poly.pdbx_strand_id
1 'polypeptide(L)'
;MMAQQMQSPDVTLVPPVCLSPLSASSSTGSTDTATEIITPERSQTSLSSCPSAQLQSPLLRTPSEIIHRVLTSSGADNLPTLAATAKTCRELRSFIYQNPDCALWRDIHLRCWDDPRAAGAFVQPRTEFDWQKRVQDREFVKRLLSLPEERYSELDQHLGTITETLLNLYLDLPASPHRDPSPGPLAEDLVRNARLLNQLLGSPAFRYVIRHLSTREKRPLLRPLRAQPGNPNRKPQREAVDPNLCRLHALTTPALQDEDPEDRQFRGQMRELVYTAANFSEANDWGPFRPDGTVDWVLTDALSTVMLMNAKDVLSSGEDSWRAARMPLSYCVDTGRGWGFNNLQRPEHLGENDVWDWAGVEGQWCGSYAFLDYADWMSLNEPRLILLRRAINELDLSTYNEAIGDLMRLELVLDRPSDLPSDLPPLSTALPTSDLLPKLYFHGSSASSPLSSIQSGTSSFVRGVVQLTADDPPQVRWTLVIRYGGEDRWRLECVQPGGRGSPKGFFGTWTDALKEEHSPNGPVWYWKT
;
A
#
# COMPACT_ATOMS: atom_id res chain seq x y z
N MET A 1 26.20 17.44 43.92
CA MET A 1 25.60 17.15 45.24
C MET A 1 24.36 16.30 44.97
N MET A 2 24.43 15.03 45.39
CA MET A 2 23.35 14.03 45.50
C MET A 2 22.54 13.63 44.27
N ALA A 3 22.86 12.42 43.80
CA ALA A 3 21.96 11.48 43.15
C ALA A 3 20.83 11.05 44.09
N GLN A 4 19.64 10.77 43.55
CA GLN A 4 18.68 9.86 44.16
C GLN A 4 18.00 9.00 43.08
N GLN A 5 18.40 7.73 43.09
CA GLN A 5 17.66 6.60 42.55
C GLN A 5 16.33 6.45 43.29
N MET A 6 15.24 6.18 42.57
CA MET A 6 14.09 5.46 43.12
C MET A 6 13.83 4.23 42.24
N GLN A 7 14.15 3.07 42.82
CA GLN A 7 13.70 1.75 42.40
C GLN A 7 12.35 1.42 43.07
N SER A 8 11.47 0.74 42.35
CA SER A 8 10.58 -0.35 42.82
C SER A 8 9.52 -0.68 41.75
N PRO A 9 8.86 -1.84 41.77
CA PRO A 9 9.45 -3.18 41.63
C PRO A 9 8.79 -4.01 40.49
N ASP A 10 9.52 -5.01 40.01
CA ASP A 10 9.06 -6.07 39.11
C ASP A 10 7.87 -6.85 39.70
N VAL A 11 6.80 -6.98 38.90
CA VAL A 11 5.71 -7.93 39.12
C VAL A 11 5.65 -8.88 37.93
N THR A 12 6.37 -10.00 38.05
CA THR A 12 6.27 -11.16 37.16
C THR A 12 4.93 -11.89 37.38
N LEU A 13 4.02 -11.78 36.41
CA LEU A 13 2.81 -12.60 36.32
C LEU A 13 3.09 -13.83 35.45
N VAL A 14 3.05 -15.01 36.09
CA VAL A 14 3.12 -16.34 35.46
C VAL A 14 1.70 -16.79 35.07
N PRO A 15 1.47 -17.37 33.88
CA PRO A 15 0.14 -17.83 33.47
C PRO A 15 -0.19 -19.24 34.00
N PRO A 16 -1.46 -19.59 34.24
CA PRO A 16 -1.83 -20.93 34.66
C PRO A 16 -2.00 -21.87 33.46
N VAL A 17 -1.40 -23.06 33.62
CA VAL A 17 -1.42 -24.20 32.71
C VAL A 17 -2.75 -24.96 32.83
N CYS A 18 -3.44 -25.19 31.71
CA CYS A 18 -4.56 -26.11 31.59
C CYS A 18 -4.06 -27.55 31.47
N LEU A 19 -4.55 -28.45 32.32
CA LEU A 19 -4.41 -29.91 32.16
C LEU A 19 -5.77 -30.58 32.38
N SER A 20 -6.28 -31.20 31.32
CA SER A 20 -7.30 -32.25 31.37
C SER A 20 -6.66 -33.59 31.77
N PRO A 21 -7.41 -34.50 32.42
CA PRO A 21 -7.64 -35.83 31.80
C PRO A 21 -9.08 -36.33 32.03
N LEU A 22 -9.73 -36.88 31.01
CA LEU A 22 -9.78 -38.30 30.62
C LEU A 22 -10.57 -39.23 31.56
N SER A 23 -11.55 -39.85 30.92
CA SER A 23 -12.45 -40.95 31.27
C SER A 23 -11.77 -42.27 31.63
N ALA A 24 -12.37 -43.02 32.57
CA ALA A 24 -12.44 -44.49 32.61
C ALA A 24 -13.36 -44.90 33.77
N SER A 25 -14.59 -45.36 33.52
CA SER A 25 -14.98 -46.78 33.51
C SER A 25 -14.72 -47.55 34.81
N SER A 26 -15.78 -47.89 35.54
CA SER A 26 -15.78 -49.04 36.45
C SER A 26 -17.17 -49.68 36.51
N SER A 27 -17.23 -50.87 35.94
CA SER A 27 -18.30 -51.85 35.99
C SER A 27 -18.29 -52.63 37.32
N THR A 28 -19.44 -52.74 37.98
CA THR A 28 -19.85 -53.84 38.87
C THR A 28 -21.39 -53.72 38.96
N GLY A 29 -22.23 -54.64 38.51
CA GLY A 29 -22.15 -56.09 38.65
C GLY A 29 -22.90 -56.50 39.93
N SER A 30 -24.23 -56.52 39.90
CA SER A 30 -25.01 -57.29 40.88
C SER A 30 -26.34 -57.72 40.28
N THR A 31 -26.50 -59.04 40.24
CA THR A 31 -27.67 -59.84 39.90
C THR A 31 -28.75 -59.68 40.96
N ASP A 32 -30.01 -59.55 40.56
CA ASP A 32 -31.11 -60.19 41.30
C ASP A 32 -32.33 -60.45 40.41
N THR A 33 -32.95 -61.59 40.68
CA THR A 33 -33.90 -62.35 39.87
C THR A 33 -35.37 -61.96 40.05
N ALA A 34 -36.13 -62.20 38.98
CA ALA A 34 -37.55 -62.55 38.88
C ALA A 34 -38.61 -61.47 39.14
N THR A 35 -39.45 -61.19 38.14
CA THR A 35 -40.82 -61.74 38.02
C THR A 35 -41.41 -61.33 36.67
N GLU A 36 -41.91 -62.31 35.89
CA GLU A 36 -42.64 -62.11 34.64
C GLU A 36 -44.00 -61.43 34.87
N ILE A 37 -44.29 -60.39 34.09
CA ILE A 37 -45.67 -59.96 33.79
C ILE A 37 -45.78 -59.79 32.28
N ILE A 38 -46.60 -60.64 31.67
CA ILE A 38 -46.94 -60.68 30.25
C ILE A 38 -47.88 -59.51 29.91
N THR A 39 -47.60 -58.76 28.85
CA THR A 39 -48.58 -58.01 28.02
C THR A 39 -47.91 -57.56 26.69
N PRO A 40 -48.67 -57.27 25.63
CA PRO A 40 -48.52 -57.97 24.34
C PRO A 40 -47.62 -57.26 23.31
N GLU A 41 -47.24 -58.07 22.31
CA GLU A 41 -46.57 -57.73 21.06
C GLU A 41 -46.95 -56.35 20.51
N ARG A 42 -45.96 -55.45 20.44
CA ARG A 42 -45.98 -54.31 19.54
C ARG A 42 -45.05 -54.63 18.39
N SER A 43 -45.65 -54.97 17.27
CA SER A 43 -45.00 -55.22 15.99
C SER A 43 -43.87 -54.21 15.76
N GLN A 44 -42.63 -54.70 15.74
CA GLN A 44 -41.51 -53.94 15.19
C GLN A 44 -41.79 -53.78 13.70
N THR A 45 -42.43 -52.69 13.32
CA THR A 45 -42.33 -52.16 11.98
C THR A 45 -40.84 -51.91 11.75
N SER A 46 -40.22 -52.78 10.94
CA SER A 46 -38.92 -52.54 10.36
C SER A 46 -38.94 -51.15 9.73
N LEU A 47 -38.32 -50.19 10.40
CA LEU A 47 -37.91 -48.95 9.78
C LEU A 47 -36.92 -49.37 8.70
N SER A 48 -37.45 -49.50 7.48
CA SER A 48 -36.68 -49.58 6.27
C SER A 48 -35.61 -48.49 6.35
N SER A 49 -34.36 -48.90 6.40
CA SER A 49 -33.22 -47.99 6.30
C SER A 49 -33.39 -47.26 4.97
N CYS A 50 -33.82 -46.00 5.03
CA CYS A 50 -33.79 -45.13 3.86
C CYS A 50 -32.37 -45.25 3.28
N PRO A 51 -32.22 -45.61 2.00
CA PRO A 51 -30.91 -45.58 1.38
C PRO A 51 -30.34 -44.18 1.59
N SER A 52 -29.06 -44.08 1.96
CA SER A 52 -28.40 -42.78 2.12
C SER A 52 -28.68 -41.93 0.88
N ALA A 53 -28.81 -40.60 1.01
CA ALA A 53 -29.14 -39.74 -0.13
C ALA A 53 -28.15 -39.91 -1.31
N GLN A 54 -26.92 -40.35 -1.00
CA GLN A 54 -25.91 -40.84 -1.94
C GLN A 54 -26.41 -41.92 -2.89
N LEU A 55 -27.18 -42.89 -2.42
CA LEU A 55 -27.73 -43.97 -3.23
C LEU A 55 -28.89 -43.51 -4.12
N GLN A 56 -29.47 -42.32 -3.95
CA GLN A 56 -30.60 -41.85 -4.76
C GLN A 56 -30.20 -40.83 -5.83
N SER A 57 -29.15 -40.04 -5.60
CA SER A 57 -28.72 -38.99 -6.54
C SER A 57 -27.64 -39.48 -7.51
N PRO A 58 -27.86 -39.44 -8.85
CA PRO A 58 -26.83 -39.76 -9.83
C PRO A 58 -25.56 -38.92 -9.68
N LEU A 59 -25.70 -37.66 -9.25
CA LEU A 59 -24.56 -36.77 -9.00
C LEU A 59 -23.76 -37.22 -7.77
N LEU A 60 -24.44 -37.55 -6.65
CA LEU A 60 -23.76 -37.97 -5.42
C LEU A 60 -23.15 -39.39 -5.52
N ARG A 61 -23.53 -40.16 -6.54
CA ARG A 61 -22.87 -41.43 -6.89
C ARG A 61 -21.57 -41.26 -7.67
N THR A 62 -21.30 -40.07 -8.22
CA THR A 62 -20.04 -39.83 -8.93
C THR A 62 -18.87 -39.77 -7.94
N PRO A 63 -17.63 -40.09 -8.37
CA PRO A 63 -16.45 -39.93 -7.53
C PRO A 63 -16.32 -38.48 -7.01
N SER A 64 -15.82 -38.32 -5.78
CA SER A 64 -15.65 -37.01 -5.14
C SER A 64 -14.84 -36.02 -5.97
N GLU A 65 -13.90 -36.50 -6.78
CA GLU A 65 -13.07 -35.72 -7.69
C GLU A 65 -13.89 -35.10 -8.82
N ILE A 66 -14.92 -35.80 -9.30
CA ILE A 66 -15.85 -35.28 -10.32
C ILE A 66 -16.73 -34.20 -9.70
N ILE A 67 -17.28 -34.45 -8.51
CA ILE A 67 -18.05 -33.44 -7.77
C ILE A 67 -17.19 -32.21 -7.52
N HIS A 68 -15.95 -32.39 -7.05
CA HIS A 68 -14.97 -31.32 -6.84
C HIS A 68 -14.73 -30.51 -8.11
N ARG A 69 -14.46 -31.17 -9.25
CA ARG A 69 -14.18 -30.50 -10.52
C ARG A 69 -15.38 -29.72 -11.05
N VAL A 70 -16.58 -30.27 -10.91
CA VAL A 70 -17.84 -29.59 -11.27
C VAL A 70 -18.02 -28.35 -10.41
N LEU A 71 -17.95 -28.49 -9.08
CA LEU A 71 -18.10 -27.37 -8.14
C LEU A 71 -17.03 -26.30 -8.34
N THR A 72 -15.79 -26.69 -8.61
CA THR A 72 -14.69 -25.76 -8.90
C THR A 72 -14.98 -24.95 -10.16
N SER A 73 -15.54 -25.58 -11.20
CA SER A 73 -15.86 -24.91 -12.46
C SER A 73 -17.07 -23.98 -12.29
N SER A 74 -18.19 -24.49 -11.77
CA SER A 74 -19.38 -23.68 -11.50
C SER A 74 -19.12 -22.52 -10.54
N GLY A 75 -18.29 -22.76 -9.51
CA GLY A 75 -17.91 -21.76 -8.52
C GLY A 75 -16.99 -20.67 -9.07
N ALA A 76 -16.07 -21.03 -9.97
CA ALA A 76 -15.21 -20.06 -10.63
C ALA A 76 -15.98 -19.17 -11.62
N ASP A 77 -17.00 -19.73 -12.29
CA ASP A 77 -17.85 -18.98 -13.23
C ASP A 77 -18.84 -18.07 -12.49
N ASN A 78 -19.49 -18.56 -11.43
CA ASN A 78 -20.49 -17.82 -10.66
C ASN A 78 -20.54 -18.30 -9.21
N LEU A 79 -19.81 -17.62 -8.32
CA LEU A 79 -19.66 -18.01 -6.92
C LEU A 79 -20.98 -18.21 -6.14
N PRO A 80 -22.04 -17.37 -6.31
CA PRO A 80 -23.38 -17.63 -5.78
C PRO A 80 -23.93 -19.03 -6.01
N THR A 81 -23.57 -19.68 -7.12
CA THR A 81 -24.05 -21.02 -7.43
C THR A 81 -23.60 -22.03 -6.38
N LEU A 82 -22.41 -21.89 -5.78
CA LEU A 82 -21.96 -22.75 -4.68
C LEU A 82 -22.87 -22.66 -3.46
N ALA A 83 -23.27 -21.44 -3.10
CA ALA A 83 -24.17 -21.22 -1.97
C ALA A 83 -25.57 -21.80 -2.27
N ALA A 84 -26.03 -21.74 -3.52
CA ALA A 84 -27.27 -22.39 -3.95
C ALA A 84 -27.15 -23.92 -3.91
N THR A 85 -26.04 -24.49 -4.42
CA THR A 85 -25.78 -25.93 -4.40
C THR A 85 -25.69 -26.46 -2.97
N ALA A 86 -25.03 -25.75 -2.06
CA ALA A 86 -24.96 -26.12 -0.65
C ALA A 86 -26.31 -26.06 0.08
N LYS A 87 -27.34 -25.43 -0.51
CA LYS A 87 -28.71 -25.45 0.03
C LYS A 87 -29.53 -26.66 -0.45
N THR A 88 -29.02 -27.43 -1.42
CA THR A 88 -29.78 -28.55 -2.01
C THR A 88 -29.78 -29.81 -1.13
N CYS A 89 -28.64 -30.19 -0.54
CA CYS A 89 -28.55 -31.32 0.39
C CYS A 89 -27.43 -31.16 1.41
N ARG A 90 -27.48 -31.97 2.48
CA ARG A 90 -26.50 -31.92 3.59
C ARG A 90 -25.13 -32.40 3.15
N GLU A 91 -25.07 -33.38 2.25
CA GLU A 91 -23.84 -33.96 1.71
C GLU A 91 -23.05 -32.92 0.92
N LEU A 92 -23.69 -32.19 0.00
CA LEU A 92 -23.04 -31.11 -0.75
C LEU A 92 -22.68 -29.93 0.14
N ARG A 93 -23.52 -29.60 1.13
CA ARG A 93 -23.18 -28.58 2.13
C ARG A 93 -21.92 -28.94 2.90
N SER A 94 -21.81 -30.19 3.35
CA SER A 94 -20.65 -30.71 4.08
C SER A 94 -19.42 -30.72 3.18
N PHE A 95 -19.56 -31.16 1.92
CA PHE A 95 -18.48 -31.13 0.93
C PHE A 95 -17.94 -29.71 0.68
N ILE A 96 -18.82 -28.71 0.61
CA ILE A 96 -18.45 -27.32 0.31
C ILE A 96 -17.86 -26.61 1.53
N TYR A 97 -18.43 -26.77 2.73
CA TYR A 97 -18.09 -25.94 3.90
C TYR A 97 -17.40 -26.67 5.05
N GLN A 98 -17.40 -28.00 5.06
CA GLN A 98 -16.88 -28.81 6.18
C GLN A 98 -15.70 -29.69 5.76
N ASN A 99 -15.10 -29.43 4.59
CA ASN A 99 -13.90 -30.10 4.15
C ASN A 99 -12.67 -29.48 4.85
N PRO A 100 -11.90 -30.26 5.66
CA PRO A 100 -10.79 -29.73 6.44
C PRO A 100 -9.61 -29.25 5.58
N ASP A 101 -9.44 -29.78 4.37
CA ASP A 101 -8.31 -29.44 3.49
C ASP A 101 -8.55 -28.14 2.71
N CYS A 102 -9.76 -27.57 2.78
CA CYS A 102 -10.18 -26.37 2.04
C CYS A 102 -9.88 -26.42 0.54
N ALA A 103 -9.65 -27.62 -0.03
CA ALA A 103 -9.13 -27.81 -1.37
C ALA A 103 -10.05 -27.22 -2.44
N LEU A 104 -11.38 -27.33 -2.24
CA LEU A 104 -12.37 -26.75 -3.16
C LEU A 104 -12.20 -25.23 -3.25
N TRP A 105 -12.13 -24.53 -2.12
CA TRP A 105 -11.97 -23.08 -2.07
C TRP A 105 -10.63 -22.63 -2.63
N ARG A 106 -9.55 -23.36 -2.33
CA ARG A 106 -8.23 -23.12 -2.92
C ARG A 106 -8.29 -23.22 -4.44
N ASP A 107 -8.86 -24.31 -4.96
CA ASP A 107 -8.88 -24.55 -6.40
C ASP A 107 -9.79 -23.55 -7.13
N ILE A 108 -10.89 -23.10 -6.51
CA ILE A 108 -11.71 -21.98 -7.00
C ILE A 108 -10.88 -20.69 -7.02
N HIS A 109 -10.18 -20.39 -5.93
CA HIS A 109 -9.34 -19.19 -5.85
C HIS A 109 -8.32 -19.16 -7.00
N LEU A 110 -7.56 -20.24 -7.17
CA LEU A 110 -6.50 -20.34 -8.18
C LEU A 110 -7.04 -20.31 -9.62
N ARG A 111 -8.33 -20.60 -9.83
CA ARG A 111 -8.98 -20.40 -11.14
C ARG A 111 -9.42 -18.98 -11.41
N CYS A 112 -9.71 -18.20 -10.37
CA CYS A 112 -10.23 -16.84 -10.51
C CYS A 112 -9.13 -15.78 -10.38
N TRP A 113 -8.10 -16.05 -9.58
CA TRP A 113 -7.13 -15.07 -9.12
C TRP A 113 -5.71 -15.62 -9.09
N ASP A 114 -4.74 -14.72 -8.91
CA ASP A 114 -3.33 -15.09 -8.81
C ASP A 114 -3.04 -15.89 -7.52
N ASP A 115 -2.06 -16.78 -7.60
CA ASP A 115 -1.63 -17.62 -6.49
C ASP A 115 -0.86 -16.77 -5.46
N PRO A 116 -1.39 -16.58 -4.23
CA PRO A 116 -0.73 -15.77 -3.21
C PRO A 116 0.60 -16.34 -2.72
N ARG A 117 0.90 -17.61 -3.01
CA ARG A 117 2.19 -18.26 -2.72
C ARG A 117 3.28 -17.83 -3.69
N ALA A 118 2.90 -17.40 -4.89
CA ALA A 118 3.81 -16.90 -5.92
C ALA A 118 3.92 -15.36 -5.89
N ALA A 119 3.35 -14.72 -4.86
CA ALA A 119 3.34 -13.28 -4.67
C ALA A 119 4.76 -12.70 -4.72
N GLY A 120 4.91 -11.65 -5.51
CA GLY A 120 6.17 -10.94 -5.65
C GLY A 120 6.52 -10.13 -4.42
N ALA A 121 5.54 -9.68 -3.62
CA ALA A 121 5.83 -8.75 -2.52
C ALA A 121 6.69 -9.36 -1.39
N PHE A 122 6.60 -10.67 -1.16
CA PHE A 122 7.19 -11.33 0.00
C PHE A 122 8.48 -12.08 -0.34
N VAL A 123 9.44 -12.05 0.59
CA VAL A 123 10.71 -12.80 0.48
C VAL A 123 10.46 -14.29 0.52
N GLN A 124 9.67 -14.72 1.51
CA GLN A 124 9.29 -16.12 1.70
C GLN A 124 7.85 -16.34 1.25
N PRO A 125 7.56 -17.46 0.56
CA PRO A 125 6.20 -17.83 0.23
C PRO A 125 5.36 -17.98 1.50
N ARG A 126 4.22 -17.29 1.55
CA ARG A 126 3.22 -17.51 2.62
C ARG A 126 2.56 -18.87 2.42
N THR A 127 2.31 -19.59 3.51
CA THR A 127 1.77 -20.96 3.47
C THR A 127 0.36 -21.07 4.05
N GLU A 128 -0.03 -20.14 4.92
CA GLU A 128 -1.29 -20.18 5.65
C GLU A 128 -2.31 -19.23 5.01
N PHE A 129 -3.42 -19.80 4.53
CA PHE A 129 -4.51 -19.03 3.93
C PHE A 129 -5.85 -19.60 4.32
N ASP A 130 -6.75 -18.73 4.77
CA ASP A 130 -8.18 -19.02 4.76
C ASP A 130 -8.72 -18.81 3.34
N TRP A 131 -8.63 -19.86 2.53
CA TRP A 131 -9.09 -19.85 1.14
C TRP A 131 -10.57 -19.55 1.02
N GLN A 132 -11.39 -20.05 1.96
CA GLN A 132 -12.83 -19.78 1.95
C GLN A 132 -13.09 -18.29 2.17
N LYS A 133 -12.53 -17.70 3.23
CA LYS A 133 -12.71 -16.29 3.54
C LYS A 133 -12.20 -15.40 2.41
N ARG A 134 -11.02 -15.69 1.85
CA ARG A 134 -10.45 -14.92 0.74
C ARG A 134 -11.34 -14.89 -0.50
N VAL A 135 -11.89 -16.05 -0.89
CA VAL A 135 -12.82 -16.12 -2.04
C VAL A 135 -14.11 -15.35 -1.75
N GLN A 136 -14.66 -15.49 -0.54
CA GLN A 136 -15.87 -14.79 -0.12
C GLN A 136 -15.69 -13.27 -0.06
N ASP A 137 -14.61 -12.80 0.55
CA ASP A 137 -14.32 -11.38 0.70
C ASP A 137 -14.07 -10.70 -0.65
N ARG A 138 -13.32 -11.34 -1.55
CA ARG A 138 -13.09 -10.81 -2.91
C ARG A 138 -14.39 -10.63 -3.68
N GLU A 139 -15.26 -11.64 -3.65
CA GLU A 139 -16.55 -11.54 -4.32
C GLU A 139 -17.48 -10.52 -3.62
N PHE A 140 -17.43 -10.43 -2.29
CA PHE A 140 -18.20 -9.45 -1.53
C PHE A 140 -17.78 -8.02 -1.85
N VAL A 141 -16.47 -7.72 -1.80
CA VAL A 141 -15.92 -6.39 -2.11
C VAL A 141 -16.16 -6.02 -3.58
N LYS A 142 -16.03 -6.98 -4.51
CA LYS A 142 -16.39 -6.76 -5.92
C LYS A 142 -17.83 -6.28 -6.08
N ARG A 143 -18.78 -6.86 -5.33
CA ARG A 143 -20.18 -6.42 -5.35
C ARG A 143 -20.39 -5.09 -4.67
N LEU A 144 -19.75 -4.85 -3.52
CA LEU A 144 -19.82 -3.58 -2.80
C LEU A 144 -19.35 -2.41 -3.67
N LEU A 145 -18.19 -2.54 -4.33
CA LEU A 145 -17.65 -1.51 -5.20
C LEU A 145 -18.35 -1.41 -6.57
N SER A 146 -19.34 -2.26 -6.82
CA SER A 146 -20.25 -2.20 -7.96
C SER A 146 -21.65 -1.71 -7.56
N LEU A 147 -21.86 -1.29 -6.31
CA LEU A 147 -23.11 -0.69 -5.86
C LEU A 147 -23.39 0.60 -6.65
N PRO A 148 -24.67 0.96 -6.84
CA PRO A 148 -25.01 2.26 -7.38
C PRO A 148 -24.78 3.35 -6.32
N GLU A 149 -24.64 4.60 -6.78
CA GLU A 149 -24.20 5.73 -5.97
C GLU A 149 -25.08 6.00 -4.74
N GLU A 150 -26.39 5.74 -4.84
CA GLU A 150 -27.34 5.95 -3.73
C GLU A 150 -27.04 5.07 -2.52
N ARG A 151 -26.24 4.01 -2.69
CA ARG A 151 -25.87 3.04 -1.67
C ARG A 151 -24.43 3.17 -1.19
N TYR A 152 -23.67 4.19 -1.63
CA TYR A 152 -22.28 4.38 -1.20
C TYR A 152 -22.11 4.59 0.31
N SER A 153 -23.15 5.08 0.99
CA SER A 153 -23.14 5.21 2.46
C SER A 153 -23.00 3.85 3.18
N GLU A 154 -23.33 2.73 2.54
CA GLU A 154 -23.15 1.39 3.09
C GLU A 154 -21.67 0.95 3.12
N LEU A 155 -20.80 1.59 2.34
CA LEU A 155 -19.38 1.23 2.24
C LEU A 155 -18.62 1.46 3.55
N ASP A 156 -19.02 2.47 4.33
CA ASP A 156 -18.41 2.80 5.64
C ASP A 156 -18.46 1.61 6.61
N GLN A 157 -19.57 0.87 6.61
CA GLN A 157 -19.76 -0.31 7.47
C GLN A 157 -18.81 -1.47 7.12
N HIS A 158 -18.23 -1.45 5.93
CA HIS A 158 -17.39 -2.51 5.38
C HIS A 158 -15.98 -2.03 5.02
N LEU A 159 -15.58 -0.82 5.47
CA LEU A 159 -14.32 -0.20 5.08
C LEU A 159 -13.10 -1.06 5.40
N GLY A 160 -13.09 -1.74 6.55
CA GLY A 160 -12.02 -2.67 6.94
C GLY A 160 -11.88 -3.84 5.95
N THR A 161 -12.99 -4.50 5.61
CA THR A 161 -13.01 -5.61 4.65
C THR A 161 -12.62 -5.13 3.25
N ILE A 162 -13.09 -3.97 2.81
CA ILE A 162 -12.72 -3.38 1.51
C ILE A 162 -11.21 -3.16 1.46
N THR A 163 -10.66 -2.48 2.46
CA THR A 163 -9.23 -2.13 2.52
C THR A 163 -8.35 -3.36 2.58
N GLU A 164 -8.64 -4.29 3.49
CA GLU A 164 -7.90 -5.55 3.64
C GLU A 164 -7.94 -6.39 2.36
N THR A 165 -9.10 -6.48 1.70
CA THR A 165 -9.26 -7.29 0.48
C THR A 165 -8.51 -6.70 -0.71
N LEU A 166 -8.61 -5.38 -0.92
CA LEU A 166 -7.90 -4.69 -1.99
C LEU A 166 -6.38 -4.73 -1.76
N LEU A 167 -5.93 -4.54 -0.53
CA LEU A 167 -4.51 -4.66 -0.18
C LEU A 167 -4.01 -6.08 -0.40
N ASN A 168 -4.77 -7.11 0.02
CA ASN A 168 -4.41 -8.50 -0.24
C ASN A 168 -4.35 -8.81 -1.74
N LEU A 169 -5.31 -8.31 -2.54
CA LEU A 169 -5.26 -8.45 -4.00
C LEU A 169 -3.96 -7.87 -4.57
N TYR A 170 -3.54 -6.70 -4.08
CA TYR A 170 -2.30 -6.03 -4.48
C TYR A 170 -1.05 -6.81 -4.03
N LEU A 171 -0.97 -7.20 -2.77
CA LEU A 171 0.19 -7.92 -2.22
C LEU A 171 0.32 -9.34 -2.78
N ASP A 172 -0.76 -9.92 -3.28
CA ASP A 172 -0.76 -11.23 -3.95
C ASP A 172 -0.28 -11.17 -5.41
N LEU A 173 0.01 -9.98 -5.96
CA LEU A 173 0.49 -9.85 -7.33
C LEU A 173 1.86 -10.53 -7.51
N PRO A 174 2.09 -11.25 -8.61
CA PRO A 174 3.41 -11.77 -8.95
C PRO A 174 4.39 -10.64 -9.24
N ALA A 175 5.69 -10.90 -9.11
CA ALA A 175 6.75 -9.98 -9.52
C ALA A 175 6.65 -9.63 -11.02
N SER A 176 7.00 -8.39 -11.39
CA SER A 176 7.06 -7.99 -12.81
C SER A 176 8.13 -8.81 -13.54
N PRO A 177 7.81 -9.45 -14.68
CA PRO A 177 8.75 -10.29 -15.42
C PRO A 177 9.84 -9.48 -16.15
N HIS A 178 9.70 -8.15 -16.24
CA HIS A 178 10.52 -7.32 -17.11
C HIS A 178 11.43 -6.35 -16.35
N ARG A 179 12.73 -6.39 -16.67
CA ARG A 179 13.66 -5.26 -16.44
C ARG A 179 13.47 -4.13 -17.46
N ASP A 180 12.88 -4.42 -18.62
CA ASP A 180 12.63 -3.46 -19.71
C ASP A 180 11.13 -3.23 -19.98
N PRO A 181 10.65 -1.97 -20.02
CA PRO A 181 9.23 -1.62 -20.10
C PRO A 181 8.57 -1.87 -21.46
N SER A 182 9.12 -2.73 -22.33
CA SER A 182 8.55 -2.99 -23.65
C SER A 182 7.20 -3.73 -23.52
N PRO A 183 6.08 -3.12 -23.95
CA PRO A 183 4.78 -3.77 -23.88
C PRO A 183 4.69 -4.83 -24.98
N GLY A 184 5.06 -6.06 -24.66
CA GLY A 184 4.75 -7.21 -25.50
C GLY A 184 3.23 -7.47 -25.47
N PRO A 185 2.54 -7.60 -26.62
CA PRO A 185 1.08 -7.75 -26.71
C PRO A 185 0.54 -9.12 -26.23
N LEU A 186 1.28 -9.86 -25.41
CA LEU A 186 0.96 -11.21 -24.94
C LEU A 186 0.93 -11.35 -23.39
N ALA A 187 1.20 -10.28 -22.64
CA ALA A 187 1.27 -10.33 -21.17
C ALA A 187 -0.06 -10.00 -20.44
N GLU A 188 -1.04 -9.42 -21.16
CA GLU A 188 -2.30 -8.93 -20.56
C GLU A 188 -3.18 -10.03 -19.93
N ASP A 189 -2.98 -11.30 -20.30
CA ASP A 189 -3.74 -12.44 -19.80
C ASP A 189 -3.14 -13.16 -18.58
N LEU A 190 -1.96 -12.74 -18.10
CA LEU A 190 -1.23 -13.50 -17.08
C LEU A 190 -1.47 -13.06 -15.63
N VAL A 191 -1.93 -11.82 -15.38
CA VAL A 191 -2.04 -11.29 -14.01
C VAL A 191 -3.48 -10.91 -13.67
N ARG A 192 -4.19 -11.86 -13.04
CA ARG A 192 -5.64 -11.77 -12.81
C ARG A 192 -6.02 -10.73 -11.77
N ASN A 193 -5.22 -10.60 -10.71
CA ASN A 193 -5.49 -9.65 -9.64
C ASN A 193 -5.33 -8.21 -10.14
N ALA A 194 -4.36 -7.94 -11.01
CA ALA A 194 -4.10 -6.58 -11.49
C ALA A 194 -5.25 -6.05 -12.33
N ARG A 195 -5.79 -6.88 -13.25
CA ARG A 195 -6.99 -6.56 -14.03
C ARG A 195 -8.17 -6.19 -13.12
N LEU A 196 -8.43 -7.02 -12.10
CA LEU A 196 -9.51 -6.75 -11.14
C LEU A 196 -9.24 -5.50 -10.30
N LEU A 197 -8.02 -5.30 -9.81
CA LEU A 197 -7.64 -4.11 -9.04
C LEU A 197 -7.81 -2.84 -9.85
N ASN A 198 -7.36 -2.82 -11.10
CA ASN A 198 -7.52 -1.65 -11.96
C ASN A 198 -9.01 -1.30 -12.15
N GLN A 199 -9.87 -2.31 -12.29
CA GLN A 199 -11.32 -2.11 -12.34
C GLN A 199 -11.88 -1.56 -11.02
N LEU A 200 -11.50 -2.14 -9.88
CA LEU A 200 -12.04 -1.78 -8.56
C LEU A 200 -11.53 -0.41 -8.08
N LEU A 201 -10.23 -0.15 -8.21
CA LEU A 201 -9.61 1.13 -7.82
C LEU A 201 -9.98 2.27 -8.77
N GLY A 202 -10.30 1.95 -10.03
CA GLY A 202 -10.84 2.92 -11.00
C GLY A 202 -12.34 3.17 -10.86
N SER A 203 -13.04 2.51 -9.94
CA SER A 203 -14.50 2.63 -9.82
C SER A 203 -14.92 3.94 -9.13
N PRO A 204 -16.10 4.50 -9.47
CA PRO A 204 -16.63 5.66 -8.76
C PRO A 204 -16.88 5.39 -7.27
N ALA A 205 -17.19 4.14 -6.89
CA ALA A 205 -17.34 3.73 -5.50
C ALA A 205 -16.01 3.83 -4.72
N PHE A 206 -14.89 3.40 -5.30
CA PHE A 206 -13.59 3.56 -4.65
C PHE A 206 -13.18 5.04 -4.57
N ARG A 207 -13.48 5.84 -5.60
CA ARG A 207 -13.31 7.30 -5.56
C ARG A 207 -14.10 7.93 -4.41
N TYR A 208 -15.32 7.47 -4.15
CA TYR A 208 -16.11 7.88 -2.98
C TYR A 208 -15.43 7.48 -1.66
N VAL A 209 -14.95 6.23 -1.54
CA VAL A 209 -14.22 5.76 -0.35
C VAL A 209 -13.02 6.66 -0.05
N ILE A 210 -12.20 6.97 -1.06
CA ILE A 210 -11.02 7.82 -0.87
C ILE A 210 -11.40 9.25 -0.48
N ARG A 211 -12.48 9.81 -1.01
CA ARG A 211 -12.87 11.20 -0.71
C ARG A 211 -13.50 11.37 0.66
N HIS A 212 -14.41 10.48 1.00
CA HIS A 212 -15.32 10.70 2.13
C HIS A 212 -14.98 9.82 3.34
N LEU A 213 -14.31 8.68 3.13
CA LEU A 213 -14.09 7.67 4.17
C LEU A 213 -12.61 7.47 4.52
N SER A 214 -11.67 7.98 3.72
CA SER A 214 -10.23 7.84 3.98
C SER A 214 -9.76 8.62 5.21
N THR A 215 -10.42 9.74 5.53
CA THR A 215 -10.08 10.61 6.65
C THR A 215 -11.29 10.93 7.50
N ARG A 216 -11.05 11.18 8.78
CA ARG A 216 -12.05 11.71 9.72
C ARG A 216 -11.49 12.90 10.46
N GLU A 217 -12.35 13.82 10.84
CA GLU A 217 -11.94 14.96 11.67
C GLU A 217 -11.63 14.49 13.08
N LYS A 218 -10.44 14.82 13.58
CA LYS A 218 -10.10 14.67 15.00
C LYS A 218 -11.03 15.57 15.78
N ARG A 219 -11.72 15.00 16.78
CA ARG A 219 -12.50 15.80 17.72
C ARG A 219 -11.56 16.84 18.35
N PRO A 220 -11.88 18.15 18.28
CA PRO A 220 -11.01 19.16 18.86
C PRO A 220 -10.93 18.92 20.38
N LEU A 221 -9.69 18.81 20.90
CA LEU A 221 -9.47 18.53 22.32
C LEU A 221 -10.03 19.65 23.22
N LEU A 222 -10.11 20.90 22.74
CA LEU A 222 -10.66 22.05 23.48
C LEU A 222 -11.25 23.09 22.51
N ARG A 223 -12.37 23.73 22.91
CA ARG A 223 -12.84 24.95 22.25
C ARG A 223 -11.86 26.10 22.51
N PRO A 224 -11.63 27.02 21.56
CA PRO A 224 -10.84 28.23 21.82
C PRO A 224 -11.39 28.98 23.05
N LEU A 225 -10.50 29.46 23.92
CA LEU A 225 -10.88 30.35 25.02
C LEU A 225 -11.57 31.60 24.45
N ARG A 226 -12.65 32.06 25.09
CA ARG A 226 -13.30 33.34 24.75
C ARG A 226 -12.22 34.43 24.74
N ALA A 227 -12.12 35.17 23.64
CA ALA A 227 -11.19 36.29 23.36
C ALA A 227 -9.84 35.96 22.69
N GLN A 228 -9.54 34.71 22.30
CA GLN A 228 -8.47 34.44 21.32
C GLN A 228 -9.09 34.13 19.95
N PRO A 229 -9.04 35.04 18.95
CA PRO A 229 -9.36 34.65 17.59
C PRO A 229 -8.39 33.53 17.20
N GLY A 230 -8.91 32.34 16.89
CA GLY A 230 -8.10 31.27 16.33
C GLY A 230 -7.47 31.72 15.01
N ASN A 231 -6.42 31.03 14.57
CA ASN A 231 -5.91 31.25 13.21
C ASN A 231 -7.09 31.04 12.23
N PRO A 232 -7.48 32.05 11.41
CA PRO A 232 -8.58 31.92 10.46
C PRO A 232 -8.35 30.78 9.46
N ASN A 233 -7.09 30.45 9.16
CA ASN A 233 -6.70 29.36 8.27
C ASN A 233 -6.68 27.99 8.99
N ARG A 234 -6.99 27.90 10.29
CA ARG A 234 -6.89 26.63 11.04
C ARG A 234 -8.07 25.73 10.72
N LYS A 235 -7.88 24.87 9.73
CA LYS A 235 -8.81 23.80 9.36
C LYS A 235 -8.89 22.73 10.46
N PRO A 236 -10.02 22.00 10.57
CA PRO A 236 -10.13 20.88 11.49
C PRO A 236 -9.03 19.86 11.19
N GLN A 237 -8.26 19.47 12.20
CA GLN A 237 -7.22 18.47 12.03
C GLN A 237 -7.88 17.15 11.63
N ARG A 238 -7.45 16.56 10.52
CA ARG A 238 -7.92 15.26 10.05
C ARG A 238 -6.90 14.17 10.36
N GLU A 239 -7.40 12.95 10.53
CA GLU A 239 -6.58 11.75 10.60
C GLU A 239 -7.06 10.73 9.58
N ALA A 240 -6.12 9.97 9.02
CA ALA A 240 -6.45 8.82 8.20
C ALA A 240 -7.17 7.76 9.02
N VAL A 241 -8.23 7.19 8.47
CA VAL A 241 -8.99 6.10 9.08
C VAL A 241 -8.20 4.79 9.00
N ASP A 242 -7.64 4.50 7.81
CA ASP A 242 -6.74 3.38 7.57
C ASP A 242 -5.64 3.81 6.57
N PRO A 243 -4.36 3.88 6.98
CA PRO A 243 -3.26 4.23 6.08
C PRO A 243 -3.12 3.32 4.85
N ASN A 244 -3.67 2.11 4.87
CA ASN A 244 -3.64 1.21 3.71
C ASN A 244 -4.57 1.68 2.57
N LEU A 245 -5.60 2.48 2.85
CA LEU A 245 -6.37 3.15 1.80
C LEU A 245 -5.52 4.16 1.04
N CYS A 246 -4.73 4.96 1.78
CA CYS A 246 -3.76 5.89 1.20
C CYS A 246 -2.70 5.14 0.39
N ARG A 247 -2.22 3.98 0.90
CA ARG A 247 -1.31 3.10 0.14
C ARG A 247 -1.91 2.65 -1.18
N LEU A 248 -3.18 2.21 -1.19
CA LEU A 248 -3.88 1.79 -2.40
C LEU A 248 -4.08 2.95 -3.37
N HIS A 249 -4.44 4.13 -2.87
CA HIS A 249 -4.61 5.33 -3.70
C HIS A 249 -3.30 5.81 -4.33
N ALA A 250 -2.18 5.74 -3.60
CA ALA A 250 -0.84 6.06 -4.11
C ALA A 250 -0.38 5.16 -5.28
N LEU A 251 -1.00 3.98 -5.47
CA LEU A 251 -0.77 3.11 -6.63
C LEU A 251 -1.54 3.59 -7.87
N THR A 252 -2.49 4.50 -7.71
CA THR A 252 -3.35 4.99 -8.79
C THR A 252 -2.89 6.36 -9.27
N THR A 253 -3.39 6.76 -10.44
CA THR A 253 -3.29 8.14 -10.89
C THR A 253 -4.60 8.84 -10.51
N PRO A 254 -4.57 9.90 -9.68
CA PRO A 254 -5.79 10.57 -9.23
C PRO A 254 -6.64 11.10 -10.39
N ALA A 255 -7.94 10.85 -10.34
CA ALA A 255 -8.94 11.34 -11.28
C ALA A 255 -9.72 12.52 -10.68
N LEU A 256 -9.00 13.54 -10.21
CA LEU A 256 -9.60 14.78 -9.70
C LEU A 256 -9.89 15.77 -10.84
N GLN A 257 -10.98 16.51 -10.71
CA GLN A 257 -11.47 17.53 -11.65
C GLN A 257 -11.55 18.88 -10.94
N ASP A 258 -10.84 19.89 -11.43
CA ASP A 258 -10.78 21.19 -10.76
C ASP A 258 -12.14 21.93 -10.80
N GLU A 259 -13.09 21.55 -11.65
CA GLU A 259 -14.44 22.12 -11.64
C GLU A 259 -15.31 21.62 -10.48
N ASP A 260 -15.03 20.42 -9.97
CA ASP A 260 -15.75 19.81 -8.85
C ASP A 260 -15.27 20.42 -7.50
N PRO A 261 -16.15 21.08 -6.73
CA PRO A 261 -15.79 21.63 -5.42
C PRO A 261 -15.22 20.61 -4.44
N GLU A 262 -15.69 19.37 -4.47
CA GLU A 262 -15.21 18.33 -3.56
C GLU A 262 -13.79 17.89 -3.94
N ASP A 263 -13.49 17.83 -5.24
CA ASP A 263 -12.17 17.50 -5.77
C ASP A 263 -11.15 18.57 -5.44
N ARG A 264 -11.52 19.83 -5.62
CA ARG A 264 -10.71 20.98 -5.20
C ARG A 264 -10.43 20.92 -3.70
N GLN A 265 -11.46 20.63 -2.91
CA GLN A 265 -11.32 20.52 -1.46
C GLN A 265 -10.38 19.38 -1.06
N PHE A 266 -10.48 18.23 -1.72
CA PHE A 266 -9.61 17.08 -1.49
C PHE A 266 -8.15 17.36 -1.92
N ARG A 267 -7.93 17.93 -3.11
CA ARG A 267 -6.59 18.36 -3.57
C ARG A 267 -5.97 19.38 -2.62
N GLY A 268 -6.78 20.31 -2.10
CA GLY A 268 -6.35 21.26 -1.07
C GLY A 268 -5.94 20.61 0.26
N GLN A 269 -6.60 19.52 0.67
CA GLN A 269 -6.18 18.75 1.84
C GLN A 269 -4.84 18.04 1.61
N MET A 270 -4.62 17.50 0.40
CA MET A 270 -3.33 16.90 0.05
C MET A 270 -2.21 17.94 0.06
N ARG A 271 -2.45 19.14 -0.47
CA ARG A 271 -1.51 20.27 -0.37
C ARG A 271 -1.20 20.66 1.07
N GLU A 272 -2.21 20.70 1.94
CA GLU A 272 -2.02 21.01 3.35
C GLU A 272 -1.09 19.99 4.02
N LEU A 273 -1.26 18.69 3.76
CA LEU A 273 -0.35 17.65 4.25
C LEU A 273 1.07 17.83 3.70
N VAL A 274 1.20 18.14 2.41
CA VAL A 274 2.49 18.29 1.75
C VAL A 274 3.26 19.53 2.21
N TYR A 275 2.60 20.67 2.40
CA TYR A 275 3.27 21.94 2.70
C TYR A 275 3.32 22.31 4.18
N THR A 276 2.70 21.51 5.06
CA THR A 276 2.86 21.66 6.50
C THR A 276 4.24 21.17 6.94
N ALA A 277 5.13 22.09 7.29
CA ALA A 277 6.51 21.83 7.69
C ALA A 277 6.60 20.90 8.90
N ALA A 278 5.64 20.99 9.83
CA ALA A 278 5.60 20.14 11.02
C ALA A 278 5.44 18.63 10.71
N ASN A 279 5.03 18.27 9.48
CA ASN A 279 5.00 16.88 9.04
C ASN A 279 6.39 16.34 8.68
N PHE A 280 7.42 17.19 8.59
CA PHE A 280 8.78 16.82 8.22
C PHE A 280 9.75 17.29 9.31
N SER A 281 10.20 16.35 10.13
CA SER A 281 11.04 16.60 11.30
C SER A 281 12.18 15.59 11.39
N GLU A 282 13.08 15.77 12.33
CA GLU A 282 14.15 14.80 12.60
C GLU A 282 13.59 13.39 12.89
N ALA A 283 12.43 13.29 13.55
CA ALA A 283 11.82 12.02 13.93
C ALA A 283 11.40 11.14 12.74
N ASN A 284 11.24 11.70 11.55
CA ASN A 284 10.95 10.96 10.31
C ASN A 284 11.96 11.22 9.21
N ASP A 285 13.18 11.62 9.57
CA ASP A 285 14.23 12.03 8.62
C ASP A 285 13.75 13.07 7.61
N TRP A 286 12.81 13.94 7.98
CA TRP A 286 12.19 14.93 7.11
C TRP A 286 11.62 14.32 5.82
N GLY A 287 11.15 13.08 5.86
CA GLY A 287 10.58 12.35 4.73
C GLY A 287 9.22 11.73 5.06
N PRO A 288 8.58 11.05 4.10
CA PRO A 288 7.32 10.34 4.30
C PRO A 288 7.54 9.01 5.04
N PHE A 289 8.21 9.05 6.19
CA PHE A 289 8.55 7.89 7.02
C PHE A 289 7.95 8.04 8.41
N ARG A 290 7.94 6.94 9.16
CA ARG A 290 7.63 6.92 10.58
C ARG A 290 8.90 6.67 11.40
N PRO A 291 8.89 7.03 12.71
CA PRO A 291 10.03 6.77 13.60
C PRO A 291 10.45 5.30 13.71
N ASP A 292 9.54 4.37 13.41
CA ASP A 292 9.81 2.92 13.37
C ASP A 292 10.47 2.45 12.07
N GLY A 293 10.75 3.37 11.12
CA GLY A 293 11.38 3.06 9.84
C GLY A 293 10.42 2.56 8.76
N THR A 294 9.11 2.53 9.04
CA THR A 294 8.08 2.20 8.04
C THR A 294 7.66 3.41 7.22
N VAL A 295 7.03 3.18 6.06
CA VAL A 295 6.52 4.26 5.20
C VAL A 295 5.27 4.89 5.79
N ASP A 296 5.23 6.22 5.84
CA ASP A 296 3.99 6.95 6.06
C ASP A 296 3.19 7.07 4.77
N TRP A 297 2.29 6.10 4.56
CA TRP A 297 1.43 6.06 3.39
C TRP A 297 0.45 7.24 3.28
N VAL A 298 0.14 7.94 4.36
CA VAL A 298 -0.71 9.15 4.30
C VAL A 298 0.05 10.30 3.65
N LEU A 299 1.28 10.56 4.08
CA LEU A 299 2.14 11.58 3.47
C LEU A 299 2.53 11.18 2.04
N THR A 300 2.86 9.90 1.83
CA THR A 300 3.19 9.38 0.49
C THR A 300 2.05 9.63 -0.49
N ASP A 301 0.82 9.32 -0.10
CA ASP A 301 -0.37 9.54 -0.93
C ASP A 301 -0.60 11.01 -1.26
N ALA A 302 -0.40 11.90 -0.28
CA ALA A 302 -0.50 13.34 -0.50
C ALA A 302 0.56 13.85 -1.49
N LEU A 303 1.83 13.44 -1.31
CA LEU A 303 2.95 13.80 -2.18
C LEU A 303 2.72 13.29 -3.61
N SER A 304 2.30 12.03 -3.77
CA SER A 304 2.00 11.47 -5.09
C SER A 304 0.78 12.12 -5.72
N THR A 305 -0.27 12.39 -4.94
CA THR A 305 -1.49 13.00 -5.48
C THR A 305 -1.21 14.39 -6.06
N VAL A 306 -0.46 15.21 -5.32
CA VAL A 306 -0.07 16.55 -5.77
C VAL A 306 0.76 16.48 -7.05
N MET A 307 1.84 15.68 -7.08
CA MET A 307 2.71 15.61 -8.26
C MET A 307 2.04 15.01 -9.48
N LEU A 308 1.22 13.96 -9.31
CA LEU A 308 0.53 13.32 -10.43
C LEU A 308 -0.57 14.21 -11.01
N MET A 309 -1.25 15.01 -10.20
CA MET A 309 -2.17 16.03 -10.70
C MET A 309 -1.44 17.13 -11.47
N ASN A 310 -0.34 17.65 -10.93
CA ASN A 310 0.48 18.65 -11.62
C ASN A 310 1.01 18.14 -12.96
N ALA A 311 1.45 16.89 -13.01
CA ALA A 311 1.89 16.26 -14.25
C ALA A 311 0.77 16.14 -15.29
N LYS A 312 -0.47 15.83 -14.87
CA LYS A 312 -1.64 15.82 -15.76
C LYS A 312 -1.93 17.20 -16.32
N ASP A 313 -1.87 18.24 -15.48
CA ASP A 313 -2.12 19.62 -15.88
C ASP A 313 -1.10 20.08 -16.93
N VAL A 314 0.19 19.80 -16.71
CA VAL A 314 1.28 20.07 -17.67
C VAL A 314 1.09 19.33 -19.00
N LEU A 315 0.77 18.03 -18.95
CA LEU A 315 0.51 17.23 -20.15
C LEU A 315 -0.73 17.73 -20.92
N SER A 316 -1.78 18.14 -20.21
CA SER A 316 -3.00 18.69 -20.83
C SER A 316 -2.75 20.04 -21.52
N SER A 317 -1.74 20.78 -21.05
CA SER A 317 -1.29 22.05 -21.65
C SER A 317 -0.48 21.85 -22.94
N GLY A 318 -0.14 20.60 -23.31
CA GLY A 318 0.58 20.28 -24.54
C GLY A 318 2.11 20.32 -24.43
N GLU A 319 2.65 20.30 -23.22
CA GLU A 319 4.10 20.36 -22.97
C GLU A 319 4.77 19.02 -23.34
N ASP A 320 5.34 18.96 -24.55
CA ASP A 320 5.91 17.74 -25.12
C ASP A 320 7.11 17.16 -24.33
N SER A 321 7.82 18.01 -23.59
CA SER A 321 8.98 17.60 -22.78
C SER A 321 8.59 16.56 -21.70
N TRP A 322 7.33 16.58 -21.26
CA TRP A 322 6.76 15.66 -20.26
C TRP A 322 6.17 14.38 -20.86
N ARG A 323 6.20 14.18 -22.19
CA ARG A 323 5.54 13.05 -22.85
C ARG A 323 5.94 11.67 -22.27
N ALA A 324 7.18 11.52 -21.80
CA ALA A 324 7.66 10.30 -21.15
C ALA A 324 6.94 9.99 -19.82
N ALA A 325 6.43 11.00 -19.12
CA ALA A 325 5.63 10.84 -17.90
C ALA A 325 4.29 10.12 -18.15
N ARG A 326 3.82 10.04 -19.41
CA ARG A 326 2.58 9.33 -19.74
C ARG A 326 2.65 7.88 -19.29
N MET A 327 3.73 7.15 -19.55
CA MET A 327 3.85 5.73 -19.17
C MET A 327 3.65 5.49 -17.65
N PRO A 328 4.40 6.15 -16.74
CA PRO A 328 4.20 5.95 -15.31
C PRO A 328 2.86 6.51 -14.78
N LEU A 329 2.22 7.42 -15.52
CA LEU A 329 0.85 7.89 -15.27
C LEU A 329 -0.24 6.93 -15.77
N SER A 330 0.01 6.15 -16.84
CA SER A 330 -1.09 5.70 -17.69
C SER A 330 -1.79 4.40 -17.29
N TYR A 331 -1.31 3.60 -16.35
CA TYR A 331 -1.98 2.31 -16.09
C TYR A 331 -1.84 1.80 -14.65
N CYS A 332 -2.68 2.33 -13.75
CA CYS A 332 -3.03 1.77 -12.43
C CYS A 332 -1.94 0.89 -11.77
N VAL A 333 -2.27 -0.33 -11.33
CA VAL A 333 -1.38 -1.18 -10.53
C VAL A 333 -0.37 -1.93 -11.39
N ASP A 334 -0.71 -2.24 -12.65
CA ASP A 334 0.13 -3.07 -13.53
C ASP A 334 1.48 -2.42 -13.88
N THR A 335 1.50 -1.14 -14.21
CA THR A 335 2.76 -0.43 -14.50
C THR A 335 3.49 0.02 -13.25
N GLY A 336 2.90 -0.15 -12.07
CA GLY A 336 3.57 0.05 -10.78
C GLY A 336 4.22 -1.21 -10.21
N ARG A 337 4.12 -2.38 -10.87
CA ARG A 337 4.70 -3.62 -10.33
C ARG A 337 6.22 -3.62 -10.44
N GLY A 338 6.89 -3.70 -9.29
CA GLY A 338 8.34 -3.91 -9.22
C GLY A 338 8.76 -5.36 -9.50
N TRP A 339 10.07 -5.62 -9.44
CA TRP A 339 10.68 -6.95 -9.66
C TRP A 339 10.49 -7.94 -8.50
N GLY A 340 9.57 -7.65 -7.57
CA GLY A 340 9.26 -8.48 -6.39
C GLY A 340 10.39 -8.53 -5.37
N PHE A 341 10.27 -9.44 -4.39
CA PHE A 341 11.23 -9.86 -3.37
C PHE A 341 11.35 -11.36 -3.23
N ASN A 342 10.46 -12.11 -3.90
CA ASN A 342 10.58 -13.54 -4.07
C ASN A 342 11.82 -13.90 -4.91
N ASN A 343 12.40 -15.08 -4.64
CA ASN A 343 13.53 -15.64 -5.40
C ASN A 343 14.74 -14.68 -5.53
N LEU A 344 15.02 -13.94 -4.46
CA LEU A 344 16.11 -12.98 -4.39
C LEU A 344 17.47 -13.65 -4.61
N GLN A 345 18.09 -13.39 -5.76
CA GLN A 345 19.43 -13.88 -6.09
C GLN A 345 20.23 -12.82 -6.85
N ARG A 346 21.47 -12.60 -6.39
CA ARG A 346 22.43 -11.78 -7.12
C ARG A 346 22.72 -12.45 -8.47
N PRO A 347 22.63 -11.72 -9.60
CA PRO A 347 22.87 -12.32 -10.91
C PRO A 347 24.27 -12.93 -11.04
N GLU A 348 24.35 -14.18 -11.51
CA GLU A 348 25.61 -14.95 -11.62
C GLU A 348 26.62 -14.34 -12.61
N HIS A 349 26.15 -13.54 -13.56
CA HIS A 349 27.02 -12.87 -14.54
C HIS A 349 27.78 -11.67 -13.98
N LEU A 350 27.41 -11.18 -12.79
CA LEU A 350 28.11 -10.08 -12.14
C LEU A 350 29.40 -10.60 -11.51
N GLY A 351 30.51 -9.94 -11.78
CA GLY A 351 31.78 -10.21 -11.10
C GLY A 351 31.66 -9.97 -9.59
N GLU A 352 32.60 -10.51 -8.81
CA GLU A 352 32.61 -10.39 -7.34
C GLU A 352 32.61 -8.93 -6.86
N ASN A 353 33.30 -8.05 -7.61
CA ASN A 353 33.43 -6.62 -7.30
C ASN A 353 32.35 -5.73 -7.91
N ASP A 354 31.46 -6.28 -8.74
CA ASP A 354 30.40 -5.49 -9.36
C ASP A 354 29.31 -5.16 -8.33
N VAL A 355 28.60 -4.05 -8.55
CA VAL A 355 27.46 -3.69 -7.70
C VAL A 355 26.20 -4.25 -8.34
N TRP A 356 25.43 -5.01 -7.57
CA TRP A 356 24.14 -5.49 -8.05
C TRP A 356 23.10 -4.37 -7.94
N ASP A 357 22.73 -3.78 -9.08
CA ASP A 357 21.63 -2.83 -9.16
C ASP A 357 20.27 -3.53 -8.96
N TRP A 358 19.95 -3.82 -7.70
CA TRP A 358 18.70 -4.47 -7.33
C TRP A 358 17.53 -3.48 -7.33
N ALA A 359 17.76 -2.16 -7.25
CA ALA A 359 16.69 -1.16 -7.22
C ALA A 359 16.40 -0.52 -8.59
N GLY A 360 17.31 -0.68 -9.56
CA GLY A 360 17.23 -0.03 -10.87
C GLY A 360 17.72 1.41 -10.86
N VAL A 361 18.72 1.72 -10.05
CA VAL A 361 19.31 3.05 -9.86
C VAL A 361 19.93 3.60 -11.14
N GLU A 362 20.76 2.81 -11.82
CA GLU A 362 21.58 3.33 -12.92
C GLU A 362 20.74 3.75 -14.12
N GLY A 363 21.18 4.80 -14.80
CA GLY A 363 20.60 5.27 -16.06
C GLY A 363 19.94 6.64 -15.94
N GLN A 364 19.03 6.90 -16.89
CA GLN A 364 18.41 8.21 -17.07
C GLN A 364 17.09 8.31 -16.32
N TRP A 365 16.94 9.41 -15.57
CA TRP A 365 15.72 9.75 -14.85
C TRP A 365 15.25 11.12 -15.27
N CYS A 366 13.93 11.29 -15.32
CA CYS A 366 13.28 12.59 -15.41
C CYS A 366 12.46 12.84 -14.16
N GLY A 367 12.35 14.09 -13.74
CA GLY A 367 11.50 14.45 -12.62
C GLY A 367 11.32 15.94 -12.47
N SER A 368 10.43 16.31 -11.58
CA SER A 368 10.14 17.70 -11.25
C SER A 368 9.72 17.79 -9.79
N TYR A 369 9.61 19.02 -9.30
CA TYR A 369 9.23 19.38 -7.94
C TYR A 369 8.17 20.47 -8.01
N ALA A 370 7.40 20.63 -6.93
CA ALA A 370 6.46 21.75 -6.81
C ALA A 370 6.68 22.53 -5.52
N PHE A 371 6.22 23.78 -5.48
CA PHE A 371 6.39 24.65 -4.32
C PHE A 371 5.26 25.69 -4.21
N LEU A 372 5.00 26.12 -2.97
CA LEU A 372 4.23 27.33 -2.71
C LEU A 372 5.16 28.55 -2.78
N ASP A 373 4.60 29.71 -3.11
CA ASP A 373 5.33 30.96 -2.86
C ASP A 373 5.74 31.03 -1.38
N TYR A 374 6.93 31.55 -1.10
CA TYR A 374 7.46 31.57 0.26
C TYR A 374 6.57 32.35 1.24
N ALA A 375 5.91 33.42 0.79
CA ALA A 375 4.98 34.17 1.64
C ALA A 375 3.75 33.33 2.01
N ASP A 376 3.25 32.53 1.08
CA ASP A 376 2.11 31.63 1.32
C ASP A 376 2.52 30.44 2.20
N TRP A 377 3.70 29.87 1.98
CA TRP A 377 4.26 28.83 2.84
C TRP A 377 4.45 29.34 4.28
N MET A 378 4.95 30.56 4.45
CA MET A 378 5.04 31.22 5.76
C MET A 378 3.66 31.51 6.36
N SER A 379 2.66 31.83 5.54
CA SER A 379 1.27 32.03 5.98
C SER A 379 0.66 30.76 6.57
N LEU A 380 0.99 29.61 5.97
CA LEU A 380 0.55 28.30 6.40
C LEU A 380 1.24 27.86 7.69
N ASN A 381 2.57 27.99 7.74
CA ASN A 381 3.39 27.40 8.80
C ASN A 381 3.64 28.33 10.00
N GLU A 382 3.69 29.64 9.77
CA GLU A 382 3.99 30.65 10.80
C GLU A 382 2.90 31.75 10.90
N PRO A 383 1.64 31.38 11.16
CA PRO A 383 0.52 32.33 11.13
C PRO A 383 0.66 33.46 12.15
N ARG A 384 1.38 33.23 13.27
CA ARG A 384 1.66 34.26 14.28
C ARG A 384 2.56 35.39 13.74
N LEU A 385 3.51 35.08 12.88
CA LEU A 385 4.40 36.06 12.26
C LEU A 385 3.66 36.92 11.22
N ILE A 386 2.64 36.36 10.58
CA ILE A 386 1.86 37.03 9.54
C ILE A 386 0.79 37.97 10.13
N LEU A 387 0.17 37.59 11.25
CA LEU A 387 -0.78 38.45 11.98
C LEU A 387 -0.17 39.82 12.35
N LEU A 388 1.15 39.89 12.54
CA LEU A 388 1.87 41.13 12.81
C LEU A 388 1.99 42.04 11.57
N ARG A 389 1.91 41.50 10.35
CA ARG A 389 2.12 42.24 9.09
C ARG A 389 0.84 42.82 8.45
N ARG A 390 -0.36 42.57 8.99
CA ARG A 390 -1.66 43.11 8.53
C ARG A 390 -2.02 42.90 7.05
N ALA A 391 -1.29 42.08 6.31
CA ALA A 391 -1.65 41.64 4.97
C ALA A 391 -2.13 40.19 5.08
N ILE A 392 -3.44 39.96 5.01
CA ILE A 392 -4.00 38.61 5.11
C ILE A 392 -4.96 38.46 3.93
N ASN A 393 -4.42 38.12 2.77
CA ASN A 393 -5.22 37.31 1.87
C ASN A 393 -5.32 35.93 2.55
N GLU A 394 -6.53 35.42 2.69
CA GLU A 394 -6.76 34.08 3.25
C GLU A 394 -6.17 33.05 2.28
N LEU A 395 -5.24 32.21 2.77
CA LEU A 395 -4.62 31.19 1.94
C LEU A 395 -5.60 30.03 1.75
N ASP A 396 -6.21 29.95 0.57
CA ASP A 396 -7.09 28.84 0.21
C ASP A 396 -6.38 27.82 -0.68
N LEU A 397 -5.86 26.76 -0.06
CA LEU A 397 -5.21 25.64 -0.76
C LEU A 397 -6.15 24.85 -1.68
N SER A 398 -7.48 24.98 -1.56
CA SER A 398 -8.42 24.28 -2.44
C SER A 398 -8.45 24.86 -3.86
N THR A 399 -8.17 26.15 -4.00
CA THR A 399 -8.12 26.88 -5.27
C THR A 399 -6.71 27.31 -5.66
N TYR A 400 -5.71 27.03 -4.81
CA TYR A 400 -4.31 27.35 -5.07
C TYR A 400 -3.73 26.51 -6.20
N ASN A 401 -2.84 27.11 -6.99
CA ASN A 401 -2.03 26.44 -8.00
C ASN A 401 -0.55 26.59 -7.63
N GLU A 402 0.05 25.53 -7.12
CA GLU A 402 1.47 25.48 -6.80
C GLU A 402 2.33 25.68 -8.05
N ALA A 403 3.47 26.32 -7.87
CA ALA A 403 4.45 26.46 -8.93
C ALA A 403 5.10 25.09 -9.18
N ILE A 404 5.24 24.72 -10.45
CA ILE A 404 5.92 23.50 -10.88
C ILE A 404 7.32 23.93 -11.34
N GLY A 405 8.34 23.30 -10.78
CA GLY A 405 9.74 23.53 -11.15
C GLY A 405 10.08 22.94 -12.51
N ASP A 406 11.30 23.23 -12.97
CA ASP A 406 11.80 22.71 -14.24
C ASP A 406 11.77 21.18 -14.29
N LEU A 407 11.69 20.64 -15.51
CA LEU A 407 11.88 19.20 -15.75
C LEU A 407 13.37 18.86 -15.67
N MET A 408 13.76 18.27 -14.55
CA MET A 408 15.13 17.84 -14.28
C MET A 408 15.42 16.49 -14.93
N ARG A 409 16.60 16.36 -15.54
CA ARG A 409 17.16 15.11 -16.05
C ARG A 409 18.34 14.70 -15.19
N LEU A 410 18.30 13.50 -14.65
CA LEU A 410 19.39 12.90 -13.90
C LEU A 410 20.04 11.80 -14.72
N GLU A 411 21.36 11.74 -14.70
CA GLU A 411 22.13 10.58 -15.17
C GLU A 411 22.87 10.00 -13.96
N LEU A 412 22.42 8.83 -13.50
CA LEU A 412 22.89 8.20 -12.26
C LEU A 412 23.75 6.98 -12.55
N VAL A 413 24.81 6.83 -11.77
CA VAL A 413 25.80 5.75 -11.84
C VAL A 413 26.03 5.21 -10.43
N LEU A 414 26.10 3.88 -10.27
CA LEU A 414 26.35 3.27 -8.97
C LEU A 414 27.80 3.46 -8.52
N ASP A 415 27.96 3.76 -7.24
CA ASP A 415 29.27 3.81 -6.60
C ASP A 415 29.77 2.39 -6.37
N ARG A 416 30.96 2.07 -6.89
CA ARG A 416 31.64 0.85 -6.50
C ARG A 416 32.27 1.04 -5.12
N PRO A 417 32.51 -0.05 -4.35
CA PRO A 417 33.14 0.07 -3.02
C PRO A 417 34.48 0.83 -3.02
N SER A 418 35.20 0.81 -4.14
CA SER A 418 36.46 1.54 -4.37
C SER A 418 36.28 3.03 -4.69
N ASP A 419 35.08 3.45 -5.08
CA ASP A 419 34.80 4.75 -5.69
C ASP A 419 34.14 5.73 -4.69
N LEU A 420 33.84 5.29 -3.46
CA LEU A 420 33.25 6.12 -2.41
C LEU A 420 34.15 7.34 -2.14
N PRO A 421 33.71 8.57 -2.44
CA PRO A 421 34.51 9.76 -2.21
C PRO A 421 34.81 9.90 -0.72
N SER A 422 36.09 9.94 -0.35
CA SER A 422 36.54 10.05 1.04
C SER A 422 36.12 11.36 1.73
N ASP A 423 35.77 12.37 0.93
CA ASP A 423 35.70 13.76 1.40
C ASP A 423 34.29 14.22 1.75
N LEU A 424 33.25 13.43 1.45
CA LEU A 424 31.85 13.79 1.70
C LEU A 424 31.22 12.91 2.78
N PRO A 425 30.38 13.49 3.65
CA PRO A 425 29.72 12.71 4.70
C PRO A 425 28.79 11.67 4.06
N PRO A 426 28.83 10.40 4.49
CA PRO A 426 27.94 9.37 3.96
C PRO A 426 26.48 9.74 4.24
N LEU A 427 25.61 9.43 3.28
CA LEU A 427 24.17 9.57 3.50
C LEU A 427 23.69 8.40 4.37
N SER A 428 23.23 8.72 5.57
CA SER A 428 22.70 7.77 6.54
C SER A 428 21.32 8.20 7.05
N THR A 429 20.63 7.23 7.64
CA THR A 429 19.36 7.40 8.35
C THR A 429 19.52 6.88 9.77
N ALA A 430 18.85 7.54 10.72
CA ALA A 430 18.71 7.02 12.08
C ALA A 430 17.51 6.06 12.24
N LEU A 431 16.63 6.01 11.24
CA LEU A 431 15.45 5.16 11.26
C LEU A 431 15.83 3.68 11.07
N PRO A 432 15.08 2.74 11.67
CA PRO A 432 15.22 1.33 11.38
C PRO A 432 15.12 1.03 9.88
N THR A 433 15.92 0.08 9.39
CA THR A 433 15.95 -0.36 7.99
C THR A 433 16.03 -1.88 7.92
N SER A 434 15.73 -2.46 6.75
CA SER A 434 15.89 -3.88 6.50
C SER A 434 17.25 -4.19 5.87
N ASP A 435 17.96 -5.17 6.42
CA ASP A 435 19.26 -5.66 5.91
C ASP A 435 19.11 -6.73 4.81
N LEU A 436 17.89 -6.95 4.30
CA LEU A 436 17.61 -7.96 3.27
C LEU A 436 18.43 -7.76 1.99
N LEU A 437 18.73 -6.50 1.63
CA LEU A 437 19.56 -6.14 0.48
C LEU A 437 20.57 -5.07 0.88
N PRO A 438 21.79 -5.11 0.29
CA PRO A 438 22.82 -4.11 0.59
C PRO A 438 22.40 -2.73 0.10
N LYS A 439 22.84 -1.68 0.80
CA LYS A 439 22.62 -0.29 0.37
C LYS A 439 23.31 -0.03 -0.97
N LEU A 440 22.66 0.74 -1.84
CA LEU A 440 23.22 1.18 -3.12
C LEU A 440 23.55 2.66 -3.01
N TYR A 441 24.84 2.99 -3.04
CA TYR A 441 25.30 4.37 -3.16
C TYR A 441 25.45 4.71 -4.63
N PHE A 442 25.19 5.96 -4.97
CA PHE A 442 25.27 6.43 -6.36
C PHE A 442 25.61 7.90 -6.43
N HIS A 443 26.15 8.29 -7.57
CA HIS A 443 26.35 9.67 -7.96
C HIS A 443 25.90 9.93 -9.39
N GLY A 444 25.87 11.20 -9.77
CA GLY A 444 25.41 11.57 -11.09
C GLY A 444 25.42 13.06 -11.35
N SER A 445 24.82 13.43 -12.48
CA SER A 445 24.62 14.81 -12.88
C SER A 445 23.13 15.15 -12.93
N SER A 446 22.81 16.44 -12.80
CA SER A 446 21.45 16.96 -12.98
C SER A 446 21.43 18.17 -13.92
N ALA A 447 20.46 18.21 -14.83
CA ALA A 447 20.29 19.29 -15.80
C ALA A 447 18.80 19.59 -16.08
N SER A 448 18.41 20.87 -16.16
CA SER A 448 17.03 21.29 -16.45
C SER A 448 16.72 21.39 -17.96
N SER A 449 17.72 21.51 -18.82
CA SER A 449 17.59 21.53 -20.28
C SER A 449 18.95 21.26 -20.96
N PRO A 450 19.00 20.64 -22.15
CA PRO A 450 20.25 20.52 -22.91
C PRO A 450 20.87 21.89 -23.22
N LEU A 451 20.06 22.95 -23.35
CA LEU A 451 20.53 24.31 -23.64
C LEU A 451 21.02 25.08 -22.39
N SER A 452 20.50 24.77 -21.18
CA SER A 452 20.94 25.44 -19.95
C SER A 452 22.31 24.95 -19.47
N SER A 453 22.73 23.75 -19.88
CA SER A 453 24.09 23.22 -19.63
C SER A 453 25.21 24.10 -20.23
N ILE A 454 24.91 24.83 -21.30
CA ILE A 454 25.88 25.68 -22.03
C ILE A 454 26.04 27.05 -21.35
N GLN A 455 25.05 27.50 -20.57
CA GLN A 455 25.03 28.87 -20.03
C GLN A 455 25.46 28.99 -18.56
N SER A 456 25.31 27.95 -17.73
CA SER A 456 25.56 28.09 -16.27
C SER A 456 26.95 27.68 -15.80
N GLY A 457 27.76 26.95 -16.58
CA GLY A 457 29.12 26.51 -16.22
C GLY A 457 29.24 25.70 -14.91
N THR A 458 28.14 25.44 -14.22
CA THR A 458 28.07 24.76 -12.93
C THR A 458 27.23 23.50 -13.14
N SER A 459 27.89 22.41 -13.51
CA SER A 459 27.25 21.09 -13.53
C SER A 459 26.76 20.78 -12.12
N SER A 460 25.45 20.62 -11.95
CA SER A 460 24.92 20.21 -10.66
C SER A 460 25.22 18.73 -10.45
N PHE A 461 25.76 18.41 -9.28
CA PHE A 461 26.19 17.05 -8.93
C PHE A 461 25.13 16.45 -8.00
N VAL A 462 24.78 15.20 -8.26
CA VAL A 462 23.84 14.45 -7.43
C VAL A 462 24.59 13.31 -6.76
N ARG A 463 24.26 13.05 -5.50
CA ARG A 463 24.64 11.84 -4.78
C ARG A 463 23.46 11.30 -4.02
N GLY A 464 23.42 9.99 -3.81
CA GLY A 464 22.31 9.38 -3.12
C GLY A 464 22.61 8.01 -2.55
N VAL A 465 21.63 7.52 -1.81
CA VAL A 465 21.59 6.15 -1.31
C VAL A 465 20.20 5.58 -1.51
N VAL A 466 20.14 4.32 -1.97
CA VAL A 466 18.93 3.49 -1.99
C VAL A 466 19.08 2.36 -0.99
N GLN A 467 18.05 2.16 -0.18
CA GLN A 467 18.01 1.12 0.85
C GLN A 467 16.57 0.67 1.12
N LEU A 468 16.39 -0.42 1.85
CA LEU A 468 15.08 -0.93 2.21
C LEU A 468 14.58 -0.32 3.53
N THR A 469 13.29 -0.02 3.59
CA THR A 469 12.60 0.39 4.82
C THR A 469 12.40 -0.80 5.77
N ALA A 470 11.93 -0.53 7.00
CA ALA A 470 11.59 -1.55 7.98
C ALA A 470 10.22 -2.21 7.76
N ASP A 471 9.47 -1.83 6.71
CA ASP A 471 8.19 -2.45 6.37
C ASP A 471 8.31 -3.96 6.12
N ASP A 472 7.22 -4.70 6.37
CA ASP A 472 7.05 -6.08 5.92
C ASP A 472 5.74 -6.19 5.12
N PRO A 473 5.79 -6.37 3.79
CA PRO A 473 7.00 -6.50 2.97
C PRO A 473 7.76 -5.17 2.81
N PRO A 474 9.09 -5.21 2.60
CA PRO A 474 9.95 -4.02 2.57
C PRO A 474 9.60 -3.09 1.40
N GLN A 475 9.75 -1.78 1.63
CA GLN A 475 9.64 -0.75 0.60
C GLN A 475 11.03 -0.20 0.25
N VAL A 476 11.14 0.48 -0.88
CA VAL A 476 12.42 1.04 -1.35
C VAL A 476 12.46 2.53 -1.02
N ARG A 477 13.43 2.91 -0.19
CA ARG A 477 13.71 4.28 0.21
C ARG A 477 14.84 4.85 -0.62
N TRP A 478 14.64 6.09 -1.05
CA TRP A 478 15.59 6.90 -1.81
C TRP A 478 15.93 8.16 -1.02
N THR A 479 17.22 8.40 -0.82
CA THR A 479 17.72 9.68 -0.30
C THR A 479 18.67 10.26 -1.33
N LEU A 480 18.42 11.50 -1.77
CA LEU A 480 19.25 12.20 -2.74
C LEU A 480 19.66 13.56 -2.20
N VAL A 481 20.86 14.00 -2.56
CA VAL A 481 21.34 15.36 -2.30
C VAL A 481 21.81 15.96 -3.63
N ILE A 482 21.25 17.13 -3.97
CA ILE A 482 21.63 17.92 -5.14
C ILE A 482 22.56 19.03 -4.68
N ARG A 483 23.72 19.09 -5.34
CA ARG A 483 24.80 20.03 -5.04
C ARG A 483 24.96 21.06 -6.15
N TYR A 484 25.05 22.33 -5.77
CA TYR A 484 25.35 23.43 -6.67
C TYR A 484 26.62 24.13 -6.21
N GLY A 485 27.58 24.32 -7.12
CA GLY A 485 28.85 24.98 -6.79
C GLY A 485 29.65 24.29 -5.68
N GLY A 486 29.49 22.97 -5.49
CA GLY A 486 30.15 22.20 -4.44
C GLY A 486 29.44 22.22 -3.08
N GLU A 487 28.32 22.91 -2.94
CA GLU A 487 27.54 22.94 -1.69
C GLU A 487 26.29 22.08 -1.81
N ASP A 488 25.98 21.31 -0.76
CA ASP A 488 24.73 20.58 -0.63
C ASP A 488 23.60 21.61 -0.47
N ARG A 489 22.66 21.64 -1.44
CA ARG A 489 21.57 22.64 -1.46
C ARG A 489 20.23 22.03 -1.16
N TRP A 490 19.91 20.92 -1.82
CA TRP A 490 18.62 20.27 -1.69
C TRP A 490 18.81 18.83 -1.24
N ARG A 491 17.95 18.40 -0.31
CA ARG A 491 17.85 17.02 0.11
C ARG A 491 16.45 16.49 -0.17
N LEU A 492 16.39 15.33 -0.80
CA LEU A 492 15.20 14.63 -1.21
C LEU A 492 15.07 13.33 -0.41
N GLU A 493 13.92 13.11 0.20
CA GLU A 493 13.61 11.91 0.98
C GLU A 493 12.34 11.29 0.40
N CYS A 494 12.51 10.13 -0.25
CA CYS A 494 11.52 9.57 -1.16
C CYS A 494 11.30 8.07 -0.93
N VAL A 495 10.14 7.58 -1.35
CA VAL A 495 9.77 6.17 -1.43
C VAL A 495 9.42 5.82 -2.87
N GLN A 496 9.70 4.59 -3.28
CA GLN A 496 9.30 4.05 -4.59
C GLN A 496 8.09 3.10 -4.41
N PRO A 497 6.86 3.57 -4.67
CA PRO A 497 5.67 2.72 -4.62
C PRO A 497 5.78 1.59 -5.65
N GLY A 498 5.36 0.39 -5.25
CA GLY A 498 5.47 -0.79 -6.12
C GLY A 498 6.71 -1.65 -5.89
N GLY A 499 7.65 -1.18 -5.05
CA GLY A 499 8.88 -1.90 -4.72
C GLY A 499 9.99 -1.70 -5.75
N ARG A 500 11.01 -2.56 -5.70
CA ARG A 500 12.23 -2.42 -6.50
C ARG A 500 11.93 -2.37 -8.00
N GLY A 501 12.58 -1.45 -8.73
CA GLY A 501 12.41 -1.34 -10.18
C GLY A 501 11.00 -0.95 -10.66
N SER A 502 10.11 -0.50 -9.77
CA SER A 502 8.78 -0.01 -10.14
C SER A 502 8.89 1.13 -11.17
N PRO A 503 8.22 1.02 -12.33
CA PRO A 503 8.20 2.07 -13.35
C PRO A 503 7.54 3.39 -12.91
N LYS A 504 6.73 3.39 -11.83
CA LYS A 504 6.18 4.63 -11.26
C LYS A 504 7.26 5.58 -10.73
N GLY A 505 8.48 5.08 -10.54
CA GLY A 505 9.56 5.84 -9.96
C GLY A 505 9.34 6.13 -8.48
N PHE A 506 9.87 7.24 -7.98
CA PHE A 506 9.81 7.58 -6.56
C PHE A 506 9.19 8.94 -6.31
N PHE A 507 8.42 9.02 -5.23
CA PHE A 507 7.79 10.23 -4.72
C PHE A 507 8.37 10.57 -3.36
N GLY A 508 8.46 11.85 -3.05
CA GLY A 508 8.94 12.26 -1.75
C GLY A 508 8.83 13.75 -1.54
N THR A 509 9.59 14.22 -0.57
CA THR A 509 9.69 15.64 -0.23
C THR A 509 11.09 16.15 -0.55
N TRP A 510 11.17 17.38 -1.07
CA TRP A 510 12.41 18.14 -1.12
C TRP A 510 12.44 19.14 0.03
N THR A 511 13.64 19.39 0.55
CA THR A 511 13.92 20.31 1.67
C THR A 511 15.30 20.92 1.47
N ASP A 512 15.60 22.01 2.15
CA ASP A 512 16.98 22.50 2.28
C ASP A 512 17.88 21.40 2.87
N ALA A 513 19.10 21.28 2.34
CA ALA A 513 20.02 20.21 2.76
C ALA A 513 20.52 20.36 4.19
N LEU A 514 20.66 21.60 4.69
CA LEU A 514 21.09 21.93 6.04
C LEU A 514 19.94 21.94 7.05
N LYS A 515 18.69 21.80 6.57
CA LYS A 515 17.47 21.77 7.40
C LYS A 515 17.32 23.05 8.23
N GLU A 516 17.64 24.20 7.62
CA GLU A 516 17.54 25.50 8.28
C GLU A 516 16.11 25.76 8.81
N GLU A 517 16.03 26.50 9.92
CA GLU A 517 14.75 26.92 10.48
C GLU A 517 13.97 27.76 9.46
N HIS A 518 12.67 27.48 9.31
CA HIS A 518 11.80 28.11 8.32
C HIS A 518 12.22 27.86 6.85
N SER A 519 13.00 26.83 6.56
CA SER A 519 13.24 26.40 5.18
C SER A 519 11.98 25.76 4.59
N PRO A 520 11.62 26.08 3.33
CA PRO A 520 10.45 25.53 2.69
C PRO A 520 10.63 24.05 2.35
N ASN A 521 9.51 23.38 2.18
CA ASN A 521 9.43 22.00 1.74
C ASN A 521 8.37 21.85 0.65
N GLY A 522 8.45 20.78 -0.13
CA GLY A 522 7.46 20.51 -1.17
C GLY A 522 7.61 19.14 -1.79
N PRO A 523 6.70 18.74 -2.68
CA PRO A 523 6.69 17.40 -3.22
C PRO A 523 7.65 17.28 -4.41
N VAL A 524 8.14 16.07 -4.63
CA VAL A 524 9.00 15.72 -5.77
C VAL A 524 8.60 14.38 -6.34
N TRP A 525 8.77 14.23 -7.66
CA TRP A 525 8.54 12.97 -8.37
C TRP A 525 9.60 12.78 -9.46
N TYR A 526 10.22 11.61 -9.48
CA TYR A 526 11.13 11.19 -10.54
C TYR A 526 10.74 9.80 -11.06
N TRP A 527 10.87 9.60 -12.36
CA TRP A 527 10.65 8.34 -13.07
C TRP A 527 11.78 8.07 -14.06
N LYS A 528 11.96 6.80 -14.42
CA LYS A 528 12.98 6.36 -15.37
C LYS A 528 12.52 6.60 -16.81
N THR A 529 13.43 7.00 -17.71
CA THR A 529 13.13 7.28 -19.13
C THR A 529 13.76 6.29 -20.09
#